data_AF-A0A7X7GDT0-F1
#
_entry.id   AF-A0A7X7GDT0-F1
#
_cell.length_a   1.000
_cell.length_b   1.000
_cell.length_c   1.000
_cell.angle_alpha   90.00
_cell.angle_beta   90.00
_cell.angle_gamma   90.00
#
_symmetry.space_group_name_H-M   'P 1'
#
loop_
_entity.id
_entity.type
_entity.pdbx_description
1 polymer ?
#
loop_
_entity_poly.entity_id
_entity_poly.type
_entity_poly.pdbx_seq_one_letter_code
_entity_poly.pdbx_strand_id
1 'polypeptide(L)'
;VIVIVVTLVMRLLNGPLGAQLRAIRQSELRVKSLGYNVPLLKFSAFVLSAFIVGVAGSLAATLDQFVGVNYVVWTMSAEMLLATMVGGVGTLWGPFAAGFAIAFIRVLATDLTKRWMMILGLMYIFAVLLIPDGIASLFKRRRRTEVDETSHEPIEEVNP
;
A
#
# COMPACT_ATOMS: atom_id res chain seq x y z
N VAL A 1 19.79 7.47 0.83
CA VAL A 1 18.42 8.03 0.84
C VAL A 1 17.36 6.99 1.21
N ILE A 2 17.21 5.88 0.45
CA ILE A 2 16.18 4.85 0.71
C ILE A 2 16.20 4.33 2.15
N VAL A 3 17.37 3.94 2.68
CA VAL A 3 17.49 3.44 4.07
C VAL A 3 17.01 4.48 5.08
N ILE A 4 17.40 5.74 4.93
CA ILE A 4 17.01 6.85 5.82
C ILE A 4 15.49 7.04 5.81
N VAL A 5 14.88 7.07 4.61
CA VAL A 5 13.43 7.20 4.43
C VAL A 5 12.70 6.02 5.07
N VAL A 6 13.16 4.79 4.82
CA VAL A 6 12.56 3.58 5.40
C VAL A 6 12.63 3.60 6.93
N THR A 7 13.78 3.93 7.51
CA THR A 7 13.94 4.03 8.97
C THR A 7 13.05 5.13 9.56
N LEU A 8 12.97 6.30 8.92
CA LEU A 8 12.12 7.40 9.35
C LEU A 8 10.63 6.99 9.33
N VAL A 9 10.18 6.36 8.25
CA VAL A 9 8.81 5.88 8.11
C VAL A 9 8.49 4.81 9.15
N MET A 10 9.39 3.85 9.37
CA MET A 10 9.20 2.83 10.43
C MET A 10 9.07 3.47 11.81
N ARG A 11 9.90 4.47 12.13
CA ARG A 11 9.82 5.20 13.40
C ARG A 11 8.49 5.96 13.54
N LEU A 12 8.01 6.60 12.48
CA LEU A 12 6.72 7.30 12.48
C LEU A 12 5.53 6.33 12.61
N LEU A 13 5.55 5.20 11.91
CA LEU A 13 4.48 4.19 11.92
C LEU A 13 4.39 3.43 13.24
N ASN A 14 5.52 3.25 13.93
CA ASN A 14 5.56 2.66 15.27
C ASN A 14 5.28 3.69 16.39
N GLY A 15 5.28 4.98 16.06
CA GLY A 15 4.99 6.07 16.98
C GLY A 15 3.49 6.37 17.16
N PRO A 16 3.17 7.50 17.83
CA PRO A 16 1.78 7.90 18.15
C PRO A 16 0.94 8.19 16.90
N LEU A 17 1.53 8.78 15.86
CA LEU A 17 0.84 9.05 14.59
C LEU A 17 0.35 7.75 13.92
N GLY A 18 1.19 6.71 13.88
CA GLY A 18 0.79 5.42 13.35
C GLY A 18 -0.32 4.75 14.15
N ALA A 19 -0.31 4.89 15.49
CA ALA A 19 -1.38 4.39 16.35
C ALA A 19 -2.71 5.11 16.11
N GLN A 20 -2.68 6.44 15.98
CA GLN A 20 -3.87 7.26 15.68
C GLN A 20 -4.45 6.92 14.31
N LEU A 21 -3.62 6.74 13.28
CA LEU A 21 -4.07 6.34 11.93
C LEU A 21 -4.68 4.93 11.92
N ARG A 22 -4.12 3.99 12.69
CA ARG A 22 -4.72 2.66 12.88
C ARG A 22 -6.07 2.73 13.58
N ALA A 23 -6.23 3.62 14.56
CA ALA A 23 -7.51 3.84 15.23
C ALA A 23 -8.56 4.43 14.28
N ILE A 24 -8.18 5.43 13.46
CA ILE A 24 -9.07 6.02 12.44
C ILE A 24 -9.53 4.95 11.44
N ARG A 25 -8.63 4.04 11.04
CA ARG A 25 -8.96 2.93 10.14
C ARG A 25 -10.02 1.97 10.71
N GLN A 26 -10.12 1.82 12.04
CA GLN A 26 -11.12 0.95 12.66
C GLN A 26 -12.49 1.62 12.75
N SER A 27 -12.53 2.86 13.23
CA SER A 27 -13.77 3.65 13.28
C SER A 27 -13.43 5.13 13.42
N GLU A 28 -13.71 5.89 12.37
CA GLU A 28 -13.56 7.35 12.38
C GLU A 28 -14.47 8.01 13.40
N LEU A 29 -15.70 7.49 13.57
CA LEU A 29 -16.67 8.00 14.53
C LEU A 29 -16.13 7.89 15.96
N ARG A 30 -15.55 6.73 16.33
CA ARG A 30 -14.97 6.48 17.66
C ARG A 30 -13.83 7.44 17.97
N VAL A 31 -12.94 7.70 17.02
CA VAL A 31 -11.81 8.62 17.19
C VAL A 31 -12.29 10.07 17.33
N LYS A 32 -13.33 10.46 16.59
CA LYS A 32 -13.94 11.78 16.70
C LYS A 32 -14.60 12.00 18.07
N SER A 33 -15.26 10.99 18.63
CA SER A 33 -15.86 11.04 19.97
C SER A 33 -14.83 11.20 21.10
N LEU A 34 -13.58 10.76 20.89
CA LEU A 34 -12.46 10.97 21.81
C LEU A 34 -11.87 12.40 21.75
N GLY A 35 -12.42 13.28 20.92
CA GLY A 35 -11.97 14.67 20.78
C GLY A 35 -10.82 14.87 19.78
N TYR A 36 -10.43 13.84 19.03
CA TYR A 36 -9.39 13.97 18.00
C TYR A 36 -9.93 14.62 16.73
N ASN A 37 -9.13 15.52 16.15
CA ASN A 37 -9.42 16.14 14.87
C ASN A 37 -8.98 15.24 13.70
N VAL A 38 -9.89 14.35 13.28
CA VAL A 38 -9.65 13.37 12.20
C VAL A 38 -9.18 13.99 10.87
N PRO A 39 -9.78 15.08 10.34
CA PRO A 39 -9.32 15.63 9.06
C PRO A 39 -7.88 16.17 9.13
N LEU A 40 -7.47 16.75 10.25
CA LEU A 40 -6.07 17.18 10.47
C LEU A 40 -5.11 15.99 10.48
N LEU A 41 -5.49 14.88 11.10
CA LEU A 41 -4.70 13.64 11.10
C LEU A 41 -4.56 13.07 9.68
N LYS A 42 -5.66 13.01 8.91
CA LYS A 42 -5.62 12.57 7.51
C LYS A 42 -4.77 13.51 6.63
N PHE A 43 -4.88 14.82 6.83
CA PHE A 43 -4.07 15.80 6.11
C PHE A 43 -2.58 15.63 6.42
N SER A 44 -2.21 15.43 7.69
CA SER A 44 -0.81 15.18 8.06
C SER A 44 -0.24 13.92 7.40
N ALA A 45 -1.04 12.84 7.33
CA ALA A 45 -0.66 11.61 6.64
C ALA A 45 -0.50 11.80 5.13
N PHE A 46 -1.36 12.62 4.52
CA PHE A 46 -1.27 12.99 3.11
C PHE A 46 0.01 13.79 2.81
N VAL A 47 0.29 14.85 3.59
CA VAL A 47 1.50 15.67 3.45
C VAL A 47 2.76 14.84 3.61
N LEU A 48 2.80 13.94 4.60
CA LEU A 48 3.94 13.04 4.81
C LEU A 48 4.15 12.09 3.62
N SER A 49 3.06 11.54 3.07
CA SER A 49 3.13 10.66 1.90
C SER A 49 3.63 11.42 0.67
N ALA A 50 3.11 12.62 0.42
CA ALA A 50 3.55 13.48 -0.67
C ALA A 50 5.03 13.88 -0.54
N PHE A 51 5.49 14.17 0.67
CA PHE A 51 6.90 14.46 0.94
C PHE A 51 7.81 13.27 0.57
N ILE A 52 7.45 12.05 1.01
CA ILE A 52 8.22 10.83 0.70
C ILE A 52 8.25 10.57 -0.81
N VAL A 53 7.10 10.70 -1.49
CA VAL A 53 7.02 10.54 -2.95
C VAL A 53 7.84 11.60 -3.68
N GLY A 54 7.84 12.84 -3.21
CA GLY A 54 8.66 13.92 -3.78
C GLY A 54 10.16 13.64 -3.67
N VAL A 55 10.62 13.15 -2.51
CA VAL A 55 12.02 12.71 -2.32
C VAL A 55 12.37 11.52 -3.22
N ALA A 56 11.44 10.57 -3.41
CA ALA A 56 11.64 9.45 -4.32
C ALA A 56 11.73 9.90 -5.79
N GLY A 57 10.86 10.83 -6.21
CA GLY A 57 10.85 11.37 -7.56
C GLY A 57 12.08 12.20 -7.90
N SER A 58 12.55 13.05 -6.98
CA SER A 58 13.79 13.81 -7.20
C SER A 58 15.02 12.91 -7.31
N LEU A 59 15.06 11.82 -6.53
CA LEU A 59 16.10 10.80 -6.63
C LEU A 59 16.04 10.07 -7.99
N ALA A 60 14.84 9.67 -8.43
CA ALA A 60 14.66 9.02 -9.73
C ALA A 60 15.11 9.93 -10.89
N ALA A 61 14.73 11.20 -10.87
CA ALA A 61 15.14 12.18 -11.88
C ALA A 61 16.67 12.39 -11.91
N THR A 62 17.32 12.34 -10.75
CA THR A 62 18.78 12.45 -10.65
C THR A 62 19.48 11.21 -11.22
N LEU A 63 18.89 10.02 -11.05
CA LEU A 63 19.45 8.75 -11.51
C LEU A 63 19.33 8.58 -13.03
N ASP A 64 18.16 8.85 -13.60
CA ASP A 64 17.93 8.62 -15.03
C ASP A 64 18.56 9.71 -15.93
N GLN A 65 18.91 10.88 -15.37
CA GLN A 65 19.48 12.07 -16.05
C GLN A 65 18.66 12.62 -17.24
N PHE A 66 17.64 11.89 -17.68
CA PHE A 66 16.77 12.17 -18.80
C PHE A 66 15.34 11.73 -18.46
N VAL A 67 14.41 12.67 -18.48
CA VAL A 67 13.00 12.41 -18.18
C VAL A 67 12.21 12.51 -19.49
N GLY A 68 11.83 11.37 -20.06
CA GLY A 68 10.97 11.29 -21.24
C GLY A 68 9.46 11.30 -20.89
N VAL A 69 8.60 11.48 -21.89
CA VAL A 69 7.12 11.42 -21.71
C VAL A 69 6.66 10.08 -21.11
N ASN A 70 7.45 9.02 -21.28
CA ASN A 70 7.18 7.68 -20.76
C ASN A 70 7.00 7.60 -19.23
N TYR A 71 7.56 8.55 -18.45
CA TYR A 71 7.41 8.58 -16.99
C TYR A 71 6.03 9.11 -16.53
N VAL A 72 5.33 9.85 -17.39
CA VAL A 72 4.01 10.45 -17.07
C VAL A 72 2.87 9.55 -17.56
N VAL A 73 3.19 8.44 -18.23
CA VAL A 73 2.20 7.48 -18.70
C VAL A 73 1.68 6.65 -17.54
N TRP A 74 0.38 6.33 -17.57
CA TRP A 74 -0.33 5.53 -16.56
C TRP A 74 0.33 4.19 -16.23
N THR A 75 1.17 3.66 -17.13
CA THR A 75 1.90 2.42 -16.97
C THR A 75 2.86 2.44 -15.79
N MET A 76 3.49 3.59 -15.51
CA MET A 76 4.34 3.77 -14.34
C MET A 76 3.54 3.53 -13.04
N SER A 77 2.35 4.11 -12.96
CA SER A 77 1.43 3.91 -11.83
C SER A 77 0.96 2.46 -11.72
N ALA A 78 0.72 1.79 -12.85
CA ALA A 78 0.33 0.37 -12.87
C ALA A 78 1.46 -0.55 -12.37
N GLU A 79 2.72 -0.28 -12.76
CA GLU A 79 3.90 -0.98 -12.24
C GLU A 79 4.02 -0.82 -10.72
N MET A 80 3.87 0.41 -10.22
CA MET A 80 3.91 0.69 -8.78
C MET A 80 2.77 0.00 -8.02
N LEU A 81 1.55 0.04 -8.57
CA LEU A 81 0.40 -0.61 -7.99
C LEU A 81 0.59 -2.13 -7.95
N LEU A 82 1.10 -2.72 -9.03
CA LEU A 82 1.39 -4.16 -9.09
C LEU A 82 2.44 -4.57 -8.05
N ALA A 83 3.53 -3.80 -7.93
CA ALA A 83 4.55 -4.05 -6.92
C ALA A 83 3.97 -4.00 -5.50
N THR A 84 3.13 -3.02 -5.20
CA THR A 84 2.49 -2.91 -3.88
C THR A 84 1.45 -4.00 -3.61
N MET A 85 0.69 -4.40 -4.63
CA MET A 85 -0.31 -5.45 -4.53
C MET A 85 0.32 -6.83 -4.34
N VAL A 86 1.29 -7.19 -5.19
CA VAL A 86 2.06 -8.44 -5.07
C VAL A 86 2.82 -8.47 -3.75
N GLY A 87 3.42 -7.34 -3.37
CA GLY A 87 4.12 -7.20 -2.10
C GLY A 87 3.23 -7.30 -0.86
N GLY A 88 1.97 -6.88 -0.95
CA GLY A 88 0.97 -6.89 0.11
C GLY A 88 0.78 -5.56 0.84
N VAL A 89 -0.49 -5.22 1.07
CA VAL A 89 -0.94 -3.96 1.68
C VAL A 89 -0.68 -3.96 3.20
N GLY A 90 0.35 -3.23 3.62
CA GLY A 90 0.66 -3.02 5.04
C GLY A 90 2.03 -3.51 5.49
N THR A 91 2.89 -3.93 4.58
CA THR A 91 4.33 -4.11 4.85
C THR A 91 5.17 -3.17 4.01
N LEU A 92 6.27 -2.67 4.58
CA LEU A 92 7.24 -1.89 3.81
C LEU A 92 8.08 -2.78 2.90
N TRP A 93 8.51 -3.95 3.39
CA TRP A 93 9.44 -4.82 2.67
C TRP A 93 8.84 -5.55 1.47
N GLY A 94 7.54 -5.91 1.53
CA GLY A 94 6.87 -6.62 0.45
C GLY A 94 6.94 -5.87 -0.89
N PRO A 95 6.53 -4.59 -0.96
CA PRO A 95 6.63 -3.79 -2.17
C PRO A 95 8.06 -3.61 -2.71
N PHE A 96 9.07 -3.53 -1.85
CA PHE A 96 10.48 -3.46 -2.29
C PHE A 96 10.90 -4.76 -2.99
N ALA A 97 10.62 -5.91 -2.39
CA ALA A 97 10.96 -7.21 -2.98
C ALA A 97 10.19 -7.47 -4.28
N ALA A 98 8.88 -7.17 -4.30
CA ALA A 98 8.05 -7.32 -5.49
C ALA A 98 8.47 -6.36 -6.60
N GLY A 99 8.77 -5.10 -6.30
CA GLY A 99 9.27 -4.13 -7.26
C GLY A 99 10.58 -4.56 -7.89
N PHE A 100 11.52 -5.09 -7.09
CA PHE A 100 12.77 -5.66 -7.59
C PHE A 100 12.52 -6.87 -8.51
N ALA A 101 11.64 -7.79 -8.12
CA ALA A 101 11.29 -8.94 -8.94
C ALA A 101 10.64 -8.52 -10.27
N ILE A 102 9.69 -7.59 -10.25
CA ILE A 102 9.03 -7.06 -11.46
C ILE A 102 10.05 -6.36 -12.36
N ALA A 103 10.94 -5.55 -11.80
CA ALA A 103 12.01 -4.89 -12.57
C ALA A 103 12.96 -5.93 -13.19
N PHE A 104 13.31 -6.98 -12.47
CA PHE A 104 14.14 -8.07 -12.99
C PHE A 104 13.46 -8.79 -14.15
N ILE A 105 12.19 -9.20 -13.97
CA ILE A 105 11.40 -9.84 -15.04
C ILE A 105 11.27 -8.90 -16.24
N ARG A 106 11.13 -7.58 -16.02
CA ARG A 106 11.08 -6.58 -17.10
C ARG A 106 12.34 -6.61 -17.95
N VAL A 107 13.51 -6.62 -17.32
CA VAL A 107 14.79 -6.66 -18.04
C VAL A 107 14.88 -7.93 -18.88
N LEU A 108 14.56 -9.10 -18.30
CA LEU A 108 14.62 -10.39 -19.01
C LEU A 108 13.62 -10.44 -20.18
N ALA A 109 12.39 -9.99 -19.96
CA ALA A 109 11.34 -10.11 -20.96
C ALA A 109 11.41 -9.03 -22.05
N THR A 110 12.02 -7.88 -21.77
CA THR A 110 12.29 -6.87 -22.81
C THR A 110 13.28 -7.40 -23.85
N ASP A 111 14.21 -8.27 -23.43
CA ASP A 111 15.17 -8.94 -24.32
C ASP A 111 14.49 -9.97 -25.24
N LEU A 112 13.47 -10.69 -24.74
CA LEU A 112 12.79 -11.73 -25.51
C LEU A 112 11.54 -11.25 -26.26
N THR A 113 10.84 -10.21 -25.79
CA THR A 113 9.52 -9.85 -26.29
C THR A 113 9.25 -8.35 -26.19
N LYS A 114 9.03 -7.72 -27.36
CA LYS A 114 8.70 -6.28 -27.49
C LYS A 114 7.35 -5.87 -26.84
N ARG A 115 6.58 -6.82 -26.31
CA ARG A 115 5.22 -6.67 -25.75
C ARG A 115 5.14 -6.93 -24.23
N TRP A 116 6.09 -6.34 -23.49
CA TRP A 116 6.12 -6.37 -22.01
C TRP A 116 4.79 -5.98 -21.33
N MET A 117 4.06 -5.01 -21.88
CA MET A 117 2.77 -4.56 -21.33
C MET A 117 1.72 -5.68 -21.23
N MET A 118 1.72 -6.67 -22.13
CA MET A 118 0.80 -7.81 -22.04
C MET A 118 1.15 -8.70 -20.85
N ILE A 119 2.44 -8.92 -20.59
CA ILE A 119 2.93 -9.72 -19.46
C ILE A 119 2.57 -9.03 -18.15
N LEU A 120 2.75 -7.71 -18.08
CA LEU A 120 2.41 -6.93 -16.90
C LEU A 120 0.91 -7.00 -16.58
N GLY A 121 0.04 -6.83 -17.59
CA GLY A 121 -1.41 -6.95 -17.40
C GLY A 121 -1.84 -8.34 -16.96
N LEU A 122 -1.24 -9.39 -17.54
CA LEU A 122 -1.51 -10.77 -17.14
C LEU A 122 -1.05 -11.02 -15.69
N MET A 123 0.14 -10.55 -15.33
CA MET A 123 0.66 -10.63 -13.96
C MET A 123 -0.22 -9.88 -12.97
N TYR A 124 -0.80 -8.75 -13.37
CA TYR A 124 -1.78 -8.02 -12.57
C TYR A 124 -3.04 -8.85 -12.31
N ILE A 125 -3.63 -9.44 -13.34
CA ILE A 125 -4.80 -10.31 -13.19
C ILE A 125 -4.49 -11.49 -12.26
N PHE A 126 -3.36 -12.17 -12.46
CA PHE A 126 -2.95 -13.28 -11.60
C PHE A 126 -2.71 -12.84 -10.15
N ALA A 127 -2.04 -11.71 -9.93
CA ALA A 127 -1.79 -11.18 -8.60
C ALA A 127 -3.10 -10.89 -7.84
N VAL A 128 -4.07 -10.29 -8.53
CA VAL A 128 -5.40 -9.98 -7.97
C VAL A 128 -6.17 -11.25 -7.61
N LEU A 129 -6.15 -12.26 -8.50
CA LEU A 129 -6.93 -13.48 -8.33
C LEU A 129 -6.32 -14.45 -7.30
N LEU A 130 -4.99 -14.57 -7.27
CA LEU A 130 -4.32 -15.56 -6.45
C LEU A 130 -4.10 -15.08 -5.00
N ILE A 131 -3.84 -13.78 -4.79
CA ILE A 131 -3.40 -13.28 -3.48
C ILE A 131 -3.99 -11.88 -3.21
N PRO A 132 -5.27 -11.77 -2.82
CA PRO A 132 -5.92 -10.48 -2.56
C PRO A 132 -5.27 -9.67 -1.44
N ASP A 133 -4.57 -10.33 -0.51
CA ASP A 133 -3.82 -9.68 0.59
C ASP A 133 -2.30 -9.51 0.31
N GLY A 134 -1.82 -9.99 -0.85
CA GLY A 134 -0.41 -10.01 -1.28
C GLY A 134 0.52 -10.96 -0.51
N ILE A 135 1.76 -11.14 -0.99
CA ILE A 135 2.75 -12.12 -0.49
C ILE A 135 3.08 -11.89 0.99
N ALA A 136 3.04 -10.63 1.46
CA ALA A 136 3.28 -10.33 2.86
C ALA A 136 2.24 -10.91 3.83
N SER A 137 1.04 -11.31 3.36
CA SER A 137 0.04 -11.96 4.22
C SER A 137 0.51 -13.33 4.70
N LEU A 138 1.35 -14.02 3.91
CA LEU A 138 1.91 -15.34 4.24
C LEU A 138 2.86 -15.29 5.45
N PHE A 139 3.55 -14.16 5.64
CA PHE A 139 4.43 -13.94 6.80
C PHE A 139 3.69 -13.40 8.02
N LYS A 140 2.54 -12.75 7.82
CA LYS A 140 1.71 -12.25 8.91
C LYS A 140 0.74 -13.33 9.39
N ARG A 141 1.30 -14.39 9.99
CA ARG A 141 0.52 -15.40 10.71
C ARG A 141 -0.27 -14.71 11.84
N ARG A 142 -1.60 -14.74 11.70
CA ARG A 142 -2.63 -14.59 12.75
C ARG A 142 -2.85 -13.18 13.31
N ARG A 143 -3.93 -12.53 12.86
CA ARG A 143 -4.96 -11.83 13.67
C ARG A 143 -6.14 -11.42 12.78
N ARG A 144 -6.86 -12.42 12.27
CA ARG A 144 -8.32 -12.35 12.07
C ARG A 144 -8.87 -13.47 12.96
N THR A 145 -9.05 -13.16 14.23
CA THR A 145 -10.02 -13.89 15.05
C THR A 145 -11.20 -12.93 15.15
N GLU A 146 -12.31 -13.35 14.55
CA GLU A 146 -13.64 -13.11 15.09
C GLU A 146 -14.10 -11.65 15.14
N VAL A 147 -14.72 -11.20 14.04
CA VAL A 147 -15.83 -10.24 14.16
C VAL A 147 -17.04 -11.10 14.46
N ASP A 148 -17.26 -11.25 15.76
CA ASP A 148 -18.47 -11.66 16.44
C ASP A 148 -19.73 -11.30 15.64
N GLU A 149 -20.32 -12.32 15.02
CA GLU A 149 -21.57 -12.28 14.28
C GLU A 149 -22.70 -12.84 15.17
N THR A 150 -22.69 -12.51 16.48
CA THR A 150 -23.70 -12.97 17.45
C THR A 150 -24.46 -11.86 18.18
N SER A 151 -24.46 -10.62 17.70
CA SER A 151 -25.36 -9.57 18.20
C SER A 151 -26.59 -9.31 17.31
N HIS A 152 -27.08 -10.34 16.62
CA HIS A 152 -28.49 -10.41 16.23
C HIS A 152 -29.26 -10.94 17.44
N GLU A 153 -29.49 -10.07 18.42
CA GLU A 153 -30.54 -10.29 19.39
C GLU A 153 -31.87 -10.21 18.61
N PRO A 154 -32.71 -11.26 18.62
CA PRO A 154 -34.04 -11.18 18.04
C PRO A 154 -34.80 -10.11 18.81
N ILE A 155 -35.41 -9.17 18.08
CA ILE A 155 -36.35 -8.22 18.66
C ILE A 155 -37.58 -9.04 19.04
N GLU A 156 -37.55 -9.62 20.24
CA GLU A 156 -38.66 -10.27 20.90
C GLU A 156 -39.72 -9.20 21.19
N GLU A 157 -40.59 -9.04 20.19
CA GLU A 157 -42.04 -9.09 20.35
C GLU A 157 -42.56 -8.58 21.71
N VAL A 158 -42.80 -7.27 21.78
CA VAL A 158 -43.86 -6.74 22.64
C VAL A 158 -44.81 -5.93 21.75
N ASN A 159 -45.85 -6.62 21.32
CA ASN A 159 -47.09 -6.11 20.76
C ASN A 159 -48.21 -6.45 21.75
N PRO A 160 -49.30 -5.69 21.84
CA PRO A 160 -49.48 -4.22 21.83
C PRO A 160 -49.64 -3.62 23.23
#